data_AF-A0A352YUR8-F1
#
_entry.id   AF-A0A352YUR8-F1
#
_cell.length_a   1.000
_cell.length_b   1.000
_cell.length_c   1.000
_cell.angle_alpha   90.00
_cell.angle_beta   90.00
_cell.angle_gamma   90.00
#
_symmetry.space_group_name_H-M   'P 1'
#
loop_
_entity.id
_entity.type
_entity.pdbx_description
1 polymer ?
#
loop_
_entity_poly.entity_id
_entity_poly.type
_entity_poly.pdbx_seq_one_letter_code
_entity_poly.pdbx_strand_id
1 'polypeptide(L)'
;NSERGKINTELLATLDKETKGWGIEIIRTELKQIDPPPDVQETMNKVVKAENEKIAAIDSATAAETVADGIKRGKIKEAEGYKQAKILHAEGEAEAIKLVNEAADKYFVGNAQLLRKLEALEASLGSNAKIVVPAGTELVNIIGEMAGIVPLERKKKEG
;
A
#
# COMPACT_ATOMS: atom_id res chain seq x y z
N ASN A 1 -25.96 17.60 39.91
CA ASN A 1 -26.45 16.92 41.13
C ASN A 1 -25.75 17.33 42.41
N SER A 2 -24.42 17.53 42.42
CA SER A 2 -23.70 17.91 43.66
C SER A 2 -24.20 19.21 44.30
N GLU A 3 -24.46 20.25 43.48
CA GLU A 3 -24.92 21.56 43.99
C GLU A 3 -26.37 21.55 44.50
N ARG A 4 -27.25 20.70 43.95
CA ARG A 4 -28.63 20.55 44.45
C ARG A 4 -28.69 19.90 45.83
N GLY A 5 -27.80 18.95 46.11
CA GLY A 5 -27.71 18.31 47.43
C GLY A 5 -27.29 19.28 48.53
N LYS A 6 -26.30 20.13 48.25
CA LYS A 6 -25.86 21.20 49.18
C LYS A 6 -26.99 22.18 49.48
N ILE A 7 -27.65 22.69 48.45
CA ILE A 7 -28.75 23.66 48.58
C ILE A 7 -29.91 23.06 49.40
N ASN A 8 -30.29 21.80 49.14
CA ASN A 8 -31.35 21.15 49.92
C ASN A 8 -30.98 21.06 51.41
N THR A 9 -29.72 20.75 51.71
CA THR A 9 -29.23 20.63 53.10
C THR A 9 -29.22 21.99 53.80
N GLU A 10 -28.79 23.05 53.12
CA GLU A 10 -28.82 24.43 53.64
C GLU A 10 -30.26 24.93 53.85
N LEU A 11 -31.17 24.60 52.93
CA LEU A 11 -32.61 24.89 53.06
C LEU A 11 -33.21 24.17 54.27
N LEU A 12 -32.88 22.90 54.46
CA LEU A 12 -33.35 22.12 55.61
C LEU A 12 -32.89 22.75 56.93
N ALA A 13 -31.60 23.08 57.03
CA ALA A 13 -31.03 23.68 58.23
C ALA A 13 -31.64 25.05 58.56
N THR A 14 -31.87 25.88 57.54
CA THR A 14 -32.49 27.19 57.72
C THR A 14 -33.94 27.07 58.16
N LEU A 15 -34.73 26.23 57.49
CA LEU A 15 -36.14 26.08 57.81
C LEU A 15 -36.36 25.41 59.17
N ASP A 16 -35.57 24.39 59.54
CA ASP A 16 -35.65 23.74 60.86
C ASP A 16 -35.40 24.73 62.01
N LYS A 17 -34.45 25.67 61.82
CA LYS A 17 -34.15 26.70 62.80
C LYS A 17 -35.34 27.64 63.03
N GLU A 18 -36.01 28.05 61.97
CA GLU A 18 -37.15 28.98 62.03
C GLU A 18 -38.44 28.29 62.54
N THR A 19 -38.63 27.00 62.25
CA THR A 19 -39.86 26.28 62.65
C THR A 19 -39.85 25.67 64.05
N LYS A 20 -38.70 25.65 64.74
CA LYS A 20 -38.56 25.14 66.13
C LYS A 20 -39.50 25.80 67.13
N GLY A 21 -39.78 27.09 66.97
CA GLY A 21 -40.69 27.83 67.85
C GLY A 21 -42.18 27.52 67.62
N TRP A 22 -42.52 26.87 66.50
CA TRP A 22 -43.91 26.64 66.08
C TRP A 22 -44.36 25.18 66.28
N GLY A 23 -43.48 24.31 66.78
CA GLY A 23 -43.78 22.89 66.99
C GLY A 23 -43.90 22.07 65.69
N ILE A 24 -43.32 22.56 64.59
CA ILE A 24 -43.33 21.89 63.28
C ILE A 24 -41.95 21.28 63.03
N GLU A 25 -41.92 19.96 62.77
CA GLU A 25 -40.72 19.20 62.42
C GLU A 25 -40.62 19.01 60.89
N ILE A 26 -39.47 19.36 60.32
CA ILE A 26 -39.23 19.27 58.87
C ILE A 26 -38.41 18.02 58.57
N ILE A 27 -39.02 17.07 57.85
CA ILE A 27 -38.40 15.77 57.55
C ILE A 27 -37.49 15.85 56.31
N ARG A 28 -37.87 16.64 55.30
CA ARG A 28 -37.13 16.78 54.04
C ARG A 28 -37.49 18.05 53.29
N THR A 29 -36.49 18.67 52.67
CA THR A 29 -36.64 19.77 51.73
C THR A 29 -36.17 19.35 50.34
N GLU A 30 -36.84 19.84 49.30
CA GLU A 30 -36.46 19.58 47.92
C GLU A 30 -36.66 20.83 47.07
N LEU A 31 -35.57 21.29 46.45
CA LEU A 31 -35.59 22.39 45.51
C LEU A 31 -36.27 21.95 44.20
N LYS A 32 -37.52 22.41 43.97
CA LYS A 32 -38.28 22.10 42.74
C LYS A 32 -37.61 22.67 41.49
N GLN A 33 -37.80 23.95 41.22
CA GLN A 33 -37.36 24.60 39.99
C GLN A 33 -36.88 26.02 40.31
N ILE A 34 -35.71 26.35 39.79
CA ILE A 34 -35.22 27.72 39.70
C ILE A 34 -35.20 28.02 38.21
N ASP A 35 -35.95 29.03 37.80
CA ASP A 35 -35.85 29.59 36.47
C ASP A 35 -34.82 30.73 36.54
N PRO A 36 -33.63 30.58 35.94
CA PRO A 36 -32.67 31.66 35.88
C PRO A 36 -33.27 32.82 35.09
N PRO A 37 -32.92 34.07 35.41
CA PRO A 37 -33.37 35.20 34.63
C PRO A 37 -32.84 35.11 33.16
N PRO A 38 -33.55 35.72 32.20
CA PRO A 38 -33.31 35.51 30.77
C PRO A 38 -31.90 35.90 30.29
N ASP A 39 -31.27 36.87 30.95
CA ASP A 39 -29.89 37.31 30.72
C ASP A 39 -28.85 36.21 31.02
N VAL A 40 -29.05 35.47 32.12
CA VAL A 40 -28.19 34.34 32.50
C VAL A 40 -28.39 33.18 31.54
N GLN A 41 -29.64 32.90 31.13
CA GLN A 41 -29.92 31.85 30.15
C GLN A 41 -29.26 32.12 28.80
N GLU A 42 -29.31 33.37 28.30
CA GLU A 42 -28.68 33.76 27.05
C GLU A 42 -27.16 33.56 27.10
N THR A 43 -26.54 33.97 28.21
CA THR A 43 -25.09 33.79 28.43
C THR A 43 -24.72 32.32 28.48
N MET A 44 -25.49 31.51 29.18
CA MET A 44 -25.29 30.06 29.27
C MET A 44 -25.41 29.41 27.88
N ASN A 45 -26.42 29.78 27.10
CA ASN A 45 -26.61 29.28 25.74
C ASN A 45 -25.44 29.66 24.81
N LYS A 46 -24.90 30.89 24.94
CA LYS A 46 -23.72 31.33 24.19
C LYS A 46 -22.48 30.49 24.54
N VAL A 47 -22.25 30.22 25.84
CA VAL A 47 -21.12 29.39 26.29
C VAL A 47 -21.25 27.96 25.78
N VAL A 48 -22.43 27.36 25.91
CA VAL A 48 -22.68 25.99 25.43
C VAL A 48 -22.52 25.89 23.92
N LYS A 49 -23.02 26.89 23.17
CA LYS A 49 -22.85 26.96 21.73
C LYS A 49 -21.37 27.04 21.34
N ALA A 50 -20.59 27.92 21.98
CA ALA A 50 -19.17 28.06 21.70
C ALA A 50 -18.38 26.78 22.02
N GLU A 51 -18.68 26.10 23.14
CA GLU A 51 -18.03 24.83 23.46
C GLU A 51 -18.41 23.73 22.47
N ASN A 52 -19.67 23.64 22.06
CA ASN A 52 -20.10 22.69 21.03
C ASN A 52 -19.41 22.96 19.68
N GLU A 53 -19.31 24.21 19.25
CA GLU A 53 -18.60 24.59 18.02
C GLU A 53 -17.12 24.21 18.09
N LYS A 54 -16.47 24.45 19.23
CA LYS A 54 -15.08 24.05 19.48
C LYS A 54 -14.90 22.54 19.42
N ILE A 55 -15.77 21.77 20.08
CA ILE A 55 -15.73 20.30 20.06
C ILE A 55 -15.92 19.81 18.62
N ALA A 56 -16.93 20.33 17.90
CA ALA A 56 -17.18 19.94 16.52
C ALA A 56 -16.00 20.24 15.58
N ALA A 57 -15.30 21.35 15.79
CA ALA A 57 -14.10 21.70 15.03
C ALA A 57 -12.94 20.74 15.32
N ILE A 58 -12.73 20.37 16.58
CA ILE A 58 -11.71 19.38 16.99
C ILE A 58 -12.02 18.02 16.37
N ASP A 59 -13.26 17.54 16.53
CA ASP A 59 -13.69 16.24 15.99
C ASP A 59 -13.52 16.19 14.47
N SER A 60 -13.86 17.28 13.76
CA SER A 60 -13.67 17.38 12.32
C SER A 60 -12.19 17.35 11.92
N ALA A 61 -11.32 18.04 12.67
CA ALA A 61 -9.88 18.03 12.42
C ALA A 61 -9.28 16.63 12.66
N THR A 62 -9.64 15.96 13.75
CA THR A 62 -9.21 14.60 14.06
C THR A 62 -9.70 13.59 13.02
N ALA A 63 -10.94 13.74 12.53
CA ALA A 63 -11.46 12.91 11.46
C ALA A 63 -10.66 13.09 10.15
N ALA A 64 -10.37 14.34 9.78
CA ALA A 64 -9.56 14.65 8.59
C ALA A 64 -8.14 14.09 8.69
N GLU A 65 -7.49 14.22 9.84
CA GLU A 65 -6.16 13.64 10.10
C GLU A 65 -6.19 12.12 9.96
N THR A 66 -7.17 11.46 10.58
CA THR A 66 -7.32 9.99 10.52
C THR A 66 -7.49 9.50 9.08
N VAL A 67 -8.28 10.20 8.27
CA VAL A 67 -8.48 9.87 6.85
C VAL A 67 -7.17 10.05 6.07
N ALA A 68 -6.46 11.15 6.27
CA ALA A 68 -5.18 11.41 5.59
C ALA A 68 -4.13 10.35 5.93
N ASP A 69 -4.04 9.96 7.21
CA ASP A 69 -3.16 8.89 7.67
C ASP A 69 -3.56 7.53 7.08
N GLY A 70 -4.85 7.24 6.98
CA GLY A 70 -5.37 6.05 6.31
C GLY A 70 -4.95 5.98 4.84
N ILE A 71 -5.10 7.09 4.10
CA ILE A 71 -4.68 7.19 2.70
C ILE A 71 -3.17 6.98 2.57
N LYS A 72 -2.36 7.62 3.43
CA LYS A 72 -0.90 7.48 3.43
C LYS A 72 -0.48 6.03 3.65
N ARG A 73 -1.03 5.36 4.67
CA ARG A 73 -0.75 3.95 4.97
C ARG A 73 -1.19 3.03 3.83
N GLY A 74 -2.34 3.32 3.22
CA GLY A 74 -2.84 2.60 2.04
C GLY A 74 -1.86 2.67 0.88
N LYS A 75 -1.39 3.87 0.52
CA LYS A 75 -0.41 4.07 -0.56
C LYS A 75 0.92 3.38 -0.32
N ILE A 76 1.42 3.40 0.92
CA ILE A 76 2.65 2.70 1.29
C ILE A 76 2.47 1.20 1.09
N LYS A 77 1.39 0.62 1.61
CA LYS A 77 1.10 -0.80 1.50
C LYS A 77 0.91 -1.25 0.06
N GLU A 78 0.28 -0.43 -0.77
CA GLU A 78 0.15 -0.66 -2.20
C GLU A 78 1.53 -0.68 -2.90
N ALA A 79 2.39 0.30 -2.63
CA ALA A 79 3.74 0.36 -3.19
C ALA A 79 4.62 -0.82 -2.74
N GLU A 80 4.53 -1.20 -1.46
CA GLU A 80 5.21 -2.38 -0.91
C GLU A 80 4.72 -3.67 -1.58
N GLY A 81 3.40 -3.82 -1.72
CA GLY A 81 2.79 -4.96 -2.41
C GLY A 81 3.24 -5.05 -3.87
N TYR A 82 3.29 -3.93 -4.59
CA TYR A 82 3.77 -3.89 -5.97
C TYR A 82 5.26 -4.28 -6.08
N LYS A 83 6.11 -3.77 -5.20
CA LYS A 83 7.52 -4.15 -5.13
C LYS A 83 7.67 -5.65 -4.87
N GLN A 84 6.95 -6.18 -3.88
CA GLN A 84 7.04 -7.58 -3.50
C GLN A 84 6.50 -8.50 -4.61
N ALA A 85 5.41 -8.12 -5.27
CA ALA A 85 4.88 -8.85 -6.42
C ALA A 85 5.90 -8.95 -7.56
N LYS A 86 6.61 -7.85 -7.87
CA LYS A 86 7.67 -7.86 -8.89
C LYS A 86 8.84 -8.77 -8.52
N ILE A 87 9.26 -8.76 -7.26
CA ILE A 87 10.33 -9.63 -6.77
C ILE A 87 9.93 -11.09 -6.90
N LEU A 88 8.76 -11.46 -6.38
CA LEU A 88 8.24 -12.83 -6.45
C LEU A 88 8.09 -13.32 -7.89
N HIS A 89 7.65 -12.44 -8.79
CA HIS A 89 7.54 -12.78 -10.20
C HIS A 89 8.92 -13.06 -10.82
N ALA A 90 9.89 -12.18 -10.60
CA ALA A 90 11.25 -12.37 -11.11
C ALA A 90 11.94 -13.61 -10.50
N GLU A 91 11.72 -13.88 -9.22
CA GLU A 91 12.21 -15.08 -8.54
C GLU A 91 11.59 -16.35 -9.14
N GLY A 92 10.28 -16.36 -9.38
CA GLY A 92 9.59 -17.48 -10.01
C GLY A 92 10.07 -17.74 -11.45
N GLU A 93 10.30 -16.69 -12.24
CA GLU A 93 10.87 -16.81 -13.58
C GLU A 93 12.30 -17.38 -13.54
N ALA A 94 13.14 -16.87 -12.64
CA ALA A 94 14.50 -17.35 -12.47
C ALA A 94 14.55 -18.83 -12.04
N GLU A 95 13.66 -19.24 -11.12
CA GLU A 95 13.53 -20.62 -10.68
C GLU A 95 13.04 -21.53 -11.80
N ALA A 96 12.07 -21.09 -12.60
CA ALA A 96 11.59 -21.83 -13.76
C ALA A 96 12.70 -22.04 -14.80
N ILE A 97 13.46 -20.98 -15.14
CA ILE A 97 14.61 -21.06 -16.05
C ILE A 97 15.66 -22.03 -15.51
N LYS A 98 15.96 -21.96 -14.22
CA LYS A 98 16.91 -22.86 -13.57
C LYS A 98 16.45 -24.31 -13.69
N LEU A 99 15.19 -24.61 -13.39
CA LEU A 99 14.64 -25.95 -13.47
C LEU A 99 14.64 -26.51 -14.91
N VAL A 100 14.33 -25.66 -15.90
CA VAL A 100 14.42 -26.03 -17.33
C VAL A 100 15.87 -26.35 -17.73
N ASN A 101 16.84 -25.52 -17.32
CA ASN A 101 18.26 -25.79 -17.60
C ASN A 101 18.74 -27.07 -16.91
N GLU A 102 18.41 -27.27 -15.64
CA GLU A 102 18.77 -28.50 -14.92
C GLU A 102 18.15 -29.75 -15.55
N ALA A 103 16.91 -29.65 -16.06
CA ALA A 103 16.29 -30.73 -16.80
C ALA A 103 16.98 -30.97 -18.16
N ALA A 104 17.33 -29.91 -18.89
CA ALA A 104 18.09 -30.02 -20.14
C ALA A 104 19.45 -30.68 -19.89
N ASP A 105 20.20 -30.23 -18.89
CA ASP A 105 21.50 -30.78 -18.52
C ASP A 105 21.43 -32.22 -17.99
N LYS A 106 20.27 -32.72 -17.59
CA LYS A 106 20.10 -34.13 -17.18
C LYS A 106 19.65 -35.03 -18.33
N TYR A 107 18.71 -34.56 -19.16
CA TYR A 107 18.04 -35.39 -20.16
C TYR A 107 18.55 -35.18 -21.59
N PHE A 108 19.25 -34.08 -21.88
CA PHE A 108 19.80 -33.76 -23.20
C PHE A 108 21.31 -34.02 -23.35
N VAL A 109 21.98 -34.66 -22.40
CA VAL A 109 23.43 -34.91 -22.50
C VAL A 109 23.72 -36.07 -23.44
N GLY A 110 24.68 -35.91 -24.37
CA GLY A 110 25.17 -36.97 -25.24
C GLY A 110 24.38 -37.14 -26.54
N ASN A 111 23.82 -38.33 -26.78
CA ASN A 111 23.25 -38.71 -28.07
C ASN A 111 22.08 -37.82 -28.53
N ALA A 112 21.33 -37.21 -27.61
CA ALA A 112 20.23 -36.30 -27.94
C ALA A 112 20.72 -34.96 -28.52
N GLN A 113 21.83 -34.41 -28.00
CA GLN A 113 22.48 -33.22 -28.57
C GLN A 113 23.10 -33.53 -29.93
N LEU A 114 23.72 -34.71 -30.08
CA LEU A 114 24.27 -35.15 -31.36
C LEU A 114 23.16 -35.35 -32.40
N LEU A 115 22.06 -36.02 -32.02
CA LEU A 115 20.90 -36.21 -32.88
C LEU A 115 20.28 -34.88 -33.30
N ARG A 116 20.05 -33.96 -32.37
CA ARG A 116 19.50 -32.63 -32.68
C ARG A 116 20.42 -31.78 -33.55
N LYS A 117 21.75 -31.92 -33.38
CA LYS A 117 22.75 -31.33 -34.29
C LYS A 117 22.69 -31.98 -35.67
N LEU A 118 22.57 -33.29 -35.75
CA LEU A 118 22.42 -34.03 -37.01
C LEU A 118 21.11 -33.70 -37.73
N GLU A 119 19.99 -33.58 -37.02
CA GLU A 119 18.68 -33.15 -37.55
C GLU A 119 18.73 -31.70 -38.05
N ALA A 120 19.36 -30.80 -37.29
CA ALA A 120 19.57 -29.41 -37.73
C ALA A 120 20.48 -29.32 -38.95
N LEU A 121 21.52 -30.17 -39.02
CA LEU A 121 22.38 -30.31 -40.19
C LEU A 121 21.60 -30.90 -41.38
N GLU A 122 20.79 -31.93 -41.19
CA GLU A 122 19.95 -32.55 -42.22
C GLU A 122 18.95 -31.55 -42.80
N ALA A 123 18.27 -30.79 -41.94
CA ALA A 123 17.35 -29.72 -42.38
C ALA A 123 18.07 -28.59 -43.14
N SER A 124 19.28 -28.23 -42.70
CA SER A 124 20.14 -27.26 -43.40
C SER A 124 20.69 -27.80 -44.73
N LEU A 125 20.94 -29.10 -44.84
CA LEU A 125 21.39 -29.78 -46.05
C LEU A 125 20.23 -29.93 -47.06
N GLY A 126 19.03 -30.23 -46.58
CA GLY A 126 17.82 -30.37 -47.40
C GLY A 126 17.33 -29.05 -48.03
N SER A 127 17.76 -27.90 -47.50
CA SER A 127 17.31 -26.56 -47.92
C SER A 127 18.33 -25.77 -48.78
N ASN A 128 19.26 -26.44 -49.46
CA ASN A 128 20.30 -25.88 -50.35
C ASN A 128 21.45 -25.13 -49.65
N ALA A 129 22.37 -25.85 -49.02
CA ALA A 129 23.69 -25.31 -48.68
C ALA A 129 24.78 -25.89 -49.59
N LYS A 130 25.46 -25.02 -50.37
CA LYS A 130 26.58 -25.41 -51.24
C LYS A 130 27.84 -25.64 -50.39
N ILE A 131 28.30 -26.88 -50.35
CA ILE A 131 29.45 -27.33 -49.54
C ILE A 131 30.76 -26.91 -50.24
N VAL A 132 31.60 -26.13 -49.57
CA VAL A 132 32.99 -25.89 -49.98
C VAL A 132 33.90 -26.71 -49.07
N VAL A 133 34.64 -27.65 -49.65
CA VAL A 133 35.62 -28.50 -48.95
C VAL A 133 37.02 -27.95 -49.22
N PRO A 134 37.70 -27.28 -48.27
CA PRO A 134 39.12 -27.04 -48.38
C PRO A 134 39.87 -28.33 -48.03
N ALA A 135 40.87 -28.66 -48.83
CA ALA A 135 41.78 -29.77 -48.54
C ALA A 135 42.62 -29.44 -47.30
N GLY A 136 42.12 -29.77 -46.09
CA GLY A 136 42.94 -29.70 -44.89
C GLY A 136 42.24 -29.64 -43.53
N THR A 137 41.12 -28.95 -43.36
CA THR A 137 40.50 -28.76 -42.02
C THR A 137 39.00 -28.44 -42.09
N GLU A 138 38.30 -28.86 -41.04
CA GLU A 138 36.87 -28.76 -40.67
C GLU A 138 35.86 -28.13 -41.66
N LEU A 139 34.75 -28.86 -41.86
CA LEU A 139 33.56 -28.42 -42.61
C LEU A 139 32.92 -27.22 -41.90
N VAL A 140 33.13 -26.01 -42.45
CA VAL A 140 32.46 -24.79 -42.00
C VAL A 140 31.25 -24.51 -42.89
N ASN A 141 30.06 -24.42 -42.29
CA ASN A 141 28.84 -23.99 -42.98
C ASN A 141 28.82 -22.44 -42.99
N ILE A 142 29.14 -21.83 -44.13
CA ILE A 142 29.23 -20.37 -44.27
C ILE A 142 27.85 -19.81 -44.64
N ILE A 143 26.94 -19.69 -43.68
CA ILE A 143 25.65 -18.97 -43.85
C ILE A 143 25.56 -17.77 -42.88
N GLY A 144 26.69 -17.32 -42.32
CA GLY A 144 26.73 -16.25 -41.32
C GLY A 144 27.25 -14.87 -41.78
N GLU A 145 28.19 -14.78 -42.71
CA GLU A 145 28.94 -13.53 -42.93
C GLU A 145 28.41 -12.60 -44.03
N MET A 146 27.37 -12.96 -44.79
CA MET A 146 26.74 -12.04 -45.75
C MET A 146 25.63 -11.16 -45.15
N ALA A 147 25.38 -11.22 -43.84
CA ALA A 147 24.37 -10.38 -43.18
C ALA A 147 24.91 -9.02 -42.67
N GLY A 148 26.20 -8.71 -42.82
CA GLY A 148 26.65 -7.34 -42.56
C GLY A 148 28.14 -7.15 -42.41
N ILE A 149 28.83 -6.86 -43.52
CA ILE A 149 29.67 -5.66 -43.71
C ILE A 149 30.04 -5.59 -45.19
N VAL A 150 29.83 -4.42 -45.82
CA VAL A 150 30.22 -4.16 -47.21
C VAL A 150 31.71 -3.78 -47.25
N PRO A 151 32.59 -4.48 -48.01
CA PRO A 151 33.94 -4.00 -48.26
C PRO A 151 33.92 -3.02 -49.44
N LEU A 152 34.26 -1.75 -49.19
CA LEU A 152 34.58 -0.79 -50.24
C LEU A 152 36.04 -0.98 -50.67
N GLU A 153 36.25 -1.57 -51.84
CA GLU A 153 37.53 -1.55 -52.54
C GLU A 153 37.41 -0.61 -53.76
N ARG A 154 38.08 0.55 -53.72
CA ARG A 154 38.31 1.40 -54.91
C ARG A 154 39.79 1.34 -55.27
N LYS A 155 40.06 0.77 -56.45
CA LYS A 155 41.39 0.62 -57.05
C LYS A 155 42.09 1.96 -57.33
N LYS A 156 43.42 1.88 -57.24
CA LYS A 156 44.50 2.79 -57.69
C LYS A 156 44.23 3.57 -58.99
N LYS A 157 44.73 4.81 -59.04
CA LYS A 157 45.33 5.39 -60.25
C LYS A 157 46.79 5.75 -59.96
N GLU A 158 47.67 5.23 -60.80
CA GLU A 158 49.08 5.64 -60.93
C GLU A 158 49.17 7.07 -61.49
N GLY A 159 50.23 7.75 -61.08
CA GLY A 159 50.65 9.10 -61.45
C GLY A 159 51.82 9.49 -60.56
#